data_AF-A0A933AWM3-F1
#
_entry.id   AF-A0A933AWM3-F1
#
_cell.length_a   1.000
_cell.length_b   1.000
_cell.length_c   1.000
_cell.angle_alpha   90.00
_cell.angle_beta   90.00
_cell.angle_gamma   90.00
#
_symmetry.space_group_name_H-M   'P 1'
#
loop_
_entity.id
_entity.type
_entity.pdbx_description
1 polymer ?
#
loop_
_entity_poly.entity_id
_entity_poly.type
_entity_poly.pdbx_seq_one_letter_code
_entity_poly.pdbx_strand_id
1 'polypeptide(L)' 'MLREIDKERERAGLTKADLARRIGTDPAAVRRLFSARTSNPTLATVLGMADALGMRVEVVKPK' A
#
# COMPACT_ATOMS: atom_id res chain seq x y z
N MET A 1 -7.05 -0.21 6.50
CA MET A 1 -6.65 -0.34 5.09
C MET A 1 -5.13 -0.43 4.91
N LEU A 2 -4.33 0.62 5.15
CA LEU A 2 -2.86 0.57 4.95
C LEU A 2 -2.16 -0.56 5.72
N ARG A 3 -2.62 -0.88 6.94
CA ARG A 3 -2.12 -2.04 7.70
C ARG A 3 -2.35 -3.37 6.98
N GLU A 4 -3.48 -3.53 6.29
CA GLU A 4 -3.78 -4.77 5.55
C GLU A 4 -2.92 -4.87 4.28
N ILE A 5 -2.70 -3.73 3.61
CA ILE A 5 -1.75 -3.65 2.48
C ILE A 5 -0.32 -3.99 2.95
N ASP A 6 0.12 -3.48 4.11
CA ASP A 6 1.48 -3.77 4.62
C ASP A 6 1.65 -5.26 4.98
N LYS A 7 0.62 -5.89 5.55
CA LYS A 7 0.61 -7.34 5.82
C LYS A 7 0.66 -8.16 4.54
N GLU A 8 -0.12 -7.79 3.52
CA GLU A 8 -0.15 -8.53 2.27
C GLU A 8 1.17 -8.39 1.50
N ARG A 9 1.80 -7.21 1.55
CA ARG A 9 3.18 -7.01 1.09
C ARG A 9 4.15 -8.00 1.73
N GLU A 10 4.06 -8.20 3.05
CA GLU A 10 4.92 -9.13 3.78
C GLU A 10 4.66 -10.59 3.38
N ARG A 11 3.39 -10.97 3.20
CA ARG A 11 3.02 -12.31 2.70
C ARG A 11 3.53 -12.57 1.29
N ALA A 12 3.55 -11.55 0.45
CA ALA A 12 4.13 -11.60 -0.89
C ALA A 12 5.67 -11.59 -0.90
N GLY A 13 6.32 -11.53 0.27
CA GLY A 13 7.79 -11.53 0.41
C GLY A 13 8.46 -10.25 -0.10
N LEU A 14 7.71 -9.15 -0.24
CA LEU A 14 8.23 -7.90 -0.79
C LEU A 14 8.70 -6.97 0.32
N THR A 15 9.80 -6.25 0.11
CA THR A 15 10.12 -5.11 0.98
C THR A 15 9.27 -3.88 0.62
N LYS A 16 9.25 -2.87 1.49
CA LYS A 16 8.61 -1.57 1.20
C LYS A 16 9.22 -0.90 -0.04
N ALA A 17 10.51 -1.09 -0.27
CA ALA A 17 11.19 -0.60 -1.46
C ALA A 17 10.78 -1.36 -2.72
N ASP A 18 10.59 -2.68 -2.64
CA ASP A 18 10.14 -3.48 -3.79
C ASP A 18 8.73 -3.08 -4.21
N LEU A 19 7.82 -2.90 -3.25
CA LEU A 19 6.48 -2.39 -3.53
C LEU A 19 6.53 -1.01 -4.17
N ALA A 20 7.38 -0.12 -3.66
CA ALA A 20 7.56 1.22 -4.23
C ALA A 20 8.01 1.18 -5.70
N ARG A 21 8.99 0.32 -6.01
CA ARG A 21 9.46 0.13 -7.39
C ARG A 21 8.36 -0.43 -8.29
N ARG A 22 7.55 -1.38 -7.81
CA ARG A 22 6.43 -1.97 -8.57
C ARG A 22 5.38 -0.92 -8.95
N ILE A 23 5.12 0.05 -8.08
CA ILE A 23 4.14 1.11 -8.33
C ILE A 23 4.77 2.41 -8.89
N GLY A 24 6.05 2.38 -9.24
CA GLY A 24 6.75 3.52 -9.85
C GLY A 24 6.92 4.73 -8.92
N THR A 25 7.09 4.53 -7.61
CA THR A 25 7.24 5.63 -6.63
C THR A 25 8.55 5.54 -5.84
N ASP A 26 8.89 6.64 -5.16
CA ASP A 26 10.02 6.72 -4.25
C ASP A 26 9.87 5.76 -3.03
N PRO A 27 10.84 4.86 -2.76
CA PRO A 27 10.86 4.00 -1.57
C PRO A 27 10.70 4.73 -0.23
N ALA A 28 11.26 5.93 -0.09
CA ALA A 28 11.13 6.75 1.12
C ALA A 28 9.68 7.21 1.33
N ALA A 29 8.94 7.49 0.24
CA ALA A 29 7.52 7.84 0.33
C ALA A 29 6.70 6.66 0.86
N VAL A 30 6.91 5.45 0.32
CA VAL A 30 6.22 4.22 0.79
C VAL A 30 6.61 3.88 2.23
N ARG A 31 7.89 4.06 2.61
CA ARG A 31 8.32 3.85 3.98
C ARG A 31 7.58 4.80 4.94
N ARG A 32 7.50 6.09 4.61
CA ARG A 32 6.75 7.09 5.39
C ARG A 32 5.27 6.73 5.49
N LEU A 33 4.64 6.28 4.39
CA LEU A 33 3.23 5.88 4.38
C LEU A 33 2.92 4.77 5.39
N PHE A 34 3.80 3.78 5.51
CA PHE A 34 3.62 2.66 6.44
C PHE A 34 4.17 2.90 7.86
N SER A 35 5.05 3.88 8.06
CA SER A 35 5.64 4.16 9.38
C SER A 35 5.02 5.35 10.11
N ALA A 36 4.31 6.23 9.40
CA ALA A 36 3.71 7.41 10.03
C ALA A 36 2.53 7.02 10.94
N ARG A 37 2.41 7.69 12.09
CA ARG A 37 1.26 7.55 13.00
C ARG A 37 -0.06 7.89 12.30
N THR A 38 -0.01 8.87 11.41
CA THR A 38 -1.10 9.27 10.54
C THR A 38 -0.55 9.46 9.13
N SER A 39 -1.13 8.77 8.16
CA SER A 39 -0.84 8.95 6.74
C SER A 39 -2.14 9.12 5.97
N ASN A 40 -2.14 10.01 4.98
CA ASN A 40 -3.27 10.28 4.10
C ASN A 40 -2.86 10.03 2.65
N PRO A 41 -2.76 8.74 2.23
CA PRO A 41 -2.43 8.42 0.85
C PRO A 41 -3.55 8.88 -0.09
N THR A 42 -3.20 9.19 -1.34
CA THR A 42 -4.22 9.34 -2.39
C THR A 42 -4.88 7.99 -2.70
N LEU A 43 -6.11 8.02 -3.20
CA LEU A 43 -6.77 6.81 -3.68
C LEU A 43 -5.95 6.13 -4.80
N ALA A 44 -5.31 6.89 -5.67
CA ALA A 44 -4.45 6.35 -6.73
C ALA A 44 -3.28 5.53 -6.16
N THR A 45 -2.61 6.03 -5.11
CA THR A 45 -1.51 5.31 -4.44
C THR A 45 -2.00 4.00 -3.83
N VAL A 46 -3.20 4.01 -3.25
CA VAL A 46 -3.83 2.84 -2.64
C VAL A 46 -4.13 1.78 -3.69
N LEU A 47 -4.77 2.18 -4.78
CA LEU A 47 -5.13 1.28 -5.88
C LEU A 47 -3.87 0.71 -6.53
N GLY A 48 -2.83 1.51 -6.75
CA GLY A 48 -1.55 1.03 -7.28
C GLY A 48 -0.89 -0.03 -6.39
N MET A 49 -0.90 0.16 -5.07
CA MET A 49 -0.40 -0.86 -4.14
C MET A 49 -1.24 -2.12 -4.14
N ALA A 50 -2.56 -1.99 -4.18
CA ALA A 50 -3.47 -3.13 -4.23
C ALA A 50 -3.27 -3.95 -5.51
N ASP A 51 -3.18 -3.28 -6.67
CA ASP A 51 -2.93 -3.90 -7.97
C ASP A 51 -1.58 -4.64 -8.00
N ALA A 52 -0.50 -3.99 -7.53
CA ALA A 52 0.83 -4.60 -7.45
C ALA A 52 0.93 -5.82 -6.51
N LEU A 53 -0.07 -6.00 -5.63
CA LEU A 53 -0.21 -7.12 -4.70
C LEU A 53 -1.32 -8.10 -5.11
N GLY A 54 -2.02 -7.88 -6.23
CA GLY A 54 -3.14 -8.72 -6.67
C GLY A 54 -4.38 -8.65 -5.76
N MET A 55 -4.54 -7.56 -5.01
CA MET A 55 -5.66 -7.37 -4.09
C MET A 55 -6.88 -6.78 -4.80
N ARG A 56 -8.07 -7.22 -4.40
CA ARG A 56 -9.34 -6.56 -4.80
C ARG A 56 -9.67 -5.44 -3.81
N VAL A 57 -10.06 -4.28 -4.33
CA VAL A 57 -10.55 -3.16 -3.54
C VAL A 57 -12.06 -3.04 -3.71
N GLU A 58 -12.79 -2.98 -2.60
CA GLU A 58 -14.24 -2.88 -2.57
C GLU A 58 -14.66 -1.63 -1.79
N VAL A 59 -15.63 -0.90 -2.33
CA VAL A 59 -16.27 0.23 -1.64
C VAL A 59 -17.49 -0.29 -0.90
N VAL A 60 -17.45 -0.22 0.42
CA VAL A 60 -18.54 -0.68 1.29
C VAL A 60 -19.18 0.51 1.99
N LYS A 61 -20.49 0.46 2.21
CA LYS A 61 -21.14 1.44 3.10
C LYS A 61 -20.68 1.15 4.54
N PRO A 62 -20.29 2.18 5.32
CA PRO A 62 -20.04 1.99 6.74
C PRO A 62 -21.32 1.49 7.41
N LYS A 63 -21.15 0.63 8.43
CA LYS A 63 -22.25 0.17 9.29
C LYS A 63 -22.74 1.30 10.17
#